data_AF-A0A955RCZ4-F1
#
_entry.id   AF-A0A955RCZ4-F1
#
_cell.length_a   1.000
_cell.length_b   1.000
_cell.length_c   1.000
_cell.angle_alpha   90.00
_cell.angle_beta   90.00
_cell.angle_gamma   90.00
#
_symmetry.space_group_name_H-M   'P 1'
#
loop_
_entity.id
_entity.type
_entity.pdbx_description
1 polymer ?
#
loop_
_entity_poly.entity_id
_entity_poly.type
_entity_poly.pdbx_seq_one_letter_code
_entity_poly.pdbx_strand_id
1 'polypeptide(L)'
;MDIDPWADRRAGLRDRLERARRFERLIATGAVKNAADVASREGITRARVSQILRLLKLAPSILQELEDPEASGPVPPEKELRKLAGVPRPRQPKRYEELVATEGFEGGKAGRGGSPRSRVQRRGLQHQFERARRFQAMLDSGEFRSLEEIGQAEGLTGGRVAQLLNLLHLVPEIIEVVDVAAERVPAGVSERKLRAIARLQDHDEQVWAFRALRQTGPCDEAGRRAARRRSQASLTSPSVSGTQRA
;
A
#
# COMPACT_ATOMS: atom_id res chain seq x y z
N MET A 1 12.17 14.01 -26.67
CA MET A 1 10.88 13.96 -25.94
C MET A 1 11.22 13.79 -24.49
N ASP A 2 11.21 14.88 -23.72
CA ASP A 2 11.33 14.80 -22.28
C ASP A 2 10.09 14.08 -21.75
N ILE A 3 10.29 12.90 -21.17
CA ILE A 3 9.20 12.15 -20.54
C ILE A 3 8.87 12.89 -19.26
N ASP A 4 7.72 13.57 -19.22
CA ASP A 4 7.22 14.18 -17.97
C ASP A 4 7.07 13.06 -16.92
N PRO A 5 7.88 13.06 -15.84
CA PRO A 5 7.83 12.03 -14.81
C PRO A 5 6.49 12.02 -14.06
N TRP A 6 5.65 13.05 -14.23
CA TRP A 6 4.36 13.20 -13.57
C TRP A 6 3.17 12.80 -14.44
N ALA A 7 3.37 12.49 -15.72
CA ALA A 7 2.30 12.21 -16.69
C ALA A 7 1.36 11.09 -16.22
N ASP A 8 1.91 9.96 -15.75
CA ASP A 8 1.14 8.82 -15.23
C ASP A 8 0.27 9.21 -14.02
N ARG A 9 0.82 10.04 -13.13
CA ARG A 9 0.10 10.49 -11.93
C ARG A 9 -1.01 11.46 -12.31
N ARG A 10 -0.74 12.38 -13.24
CA ARG A 10 -1.73 13.32 -13.77
C ARG A 10 -2.88 12.56 -14.44
N ALA A 11 -2.56 11.62 -15.34
CA ALA A 11 -3.56 10.74 -15.96
C ALA A 11 -4.46 10.06 -14.91
N GLY A 12 -3.87 9.42 -13.90
CA GLY A 12 -4.66 8.79 -12.85
C GLY A 12 -5.49 9.79 -12.02
N LEU A 13 -5.04 11.02 -11.80
CA LEU A 13 -5.85 12.04 -11.10
C LEU A 13 -7.02 12.51 -11.95
N ARG A 14 -6.83 12.67 -13.25
CA ARG A 14 -7.89 13.02 -14.21
C ARG A 14 -9.00 11.97 -14.22
N ASP A 15 -8.65 10.70 -14.31
CA ASP A 15 -9.61 9.59 -14.22
C ASP A 15 -10.43 9.68 -12.91
N ARG A 16 -9.78 10.06 -11.80
CA ARG A 16 -10.46 10.20 -10.51
C ARG A 16 -11.37 11.43 -10.48
N LEU A 17 -10.97 12.56 -11.06
CA LEU A 17 -11.79 13.76 -11.15
C LEU A 17 -13.01 13.53 -12.05
N GLU A 18 -12.83 12.81 -13.16
CA GLU A 18 -13.94 12.40 -14.02
C GLU A 18 -14.92 11.48 -13.27
N ARG A 19 -14.41 10.47 -12.55
CA ARG A 19 -15.23 9.64 -11.66
C ARG A 19 -15.96 10.46 -10.60
N ALA A 20 -15.29 11.44 -10.00
CA ALA A 20 -15.90 12.30 -8.99
C ALA A 20 -17.08 13.08 -9.57
N ARG A 21 -16.92 13.69 -10.76
CA ARG A 21 -18.03 14.39 -11.44
C ARG A 21 -19.15 13.44 -11.83
N ARG A 22 -18.85 12.21 -12.25
CA ARG A 22 -19.87 11.18 -12.50
C ARG A 22 -20.66 10.86 -11.23
N PHE A 23 -19.99 10.67 -10.09
CA PHE A 23 -20.63 10.38 -8.82
C PHE A 23 -21.52 11.54 -8.36
N GLU A 24 -21.01 12.77 -8.48
CA GLU A 24 -21.77 13.99 -8.17
C GLU A 24 -23.03 14.08 -9.05
N ARG A 25 -22.91 13.84 -10.36
CA ARG A 25 -24.06 13.80 -11.27
C ARG A 25 -25.08 12.72 -10.90
N LEU A 26 -24.65 11.49 -10.61
CA LEU A 26 -25.56 10.41 -10.21
C LEU A 26 -26.36 10.76 -8.95
N ILE A 27 -25.72 11.42 -7.98
CA ILE A 27 -26.38 11.87 -6.75
C ILE A 27 -27.31 13.05 -7.05
N ALA A 28 -26.85 14.03 -7.82
CA ALA A 28 -27.62 15.23 -8.14
C ALA A 28 -28.88 14.93 -8.97
N THR A 29 -28.83 13.96 -9.88
CA THR A 29 -29.99 13.54 -10.68
C THR A 29 -30.90 12.56 -9.95
N GLY A 30 -30.54 12.12 -8.74
CA GLY A 30 -31.31 11.12 -7.98
C GLY A 30 -31.20 9.69 -8.53
N ALA A 31 -30.33 9.43 -9.52
CA ALA A 31 -30.08 8.10 -10.06
C ALA A 31 -29.49 7.13 -9.02
N VAL A 32 -28.90 7.67 -7.95
CA VAL A 32 -28.51 6.97 -6.73
C VAL A 32 -28.87 7.85 -5.54
N LYS A 33 -29.25 7.28 -4.39
CA LYS A 33 -29.76 8.07 -3.26
C LYS A 33 -28.64 8.77 -2.50
N ASN A 34 -27.47 8.14 -2.41
CA ASN A 34 -26.35 8.64 -1.61
C ASN A 34 -25.00 7.99 -2.01
N ALA A 35 -23.93 8.36 -1.30
CA ALA A 35 -22.58 7.84 -1.53
C ALA A 35 -22.42 6.34 -1.24
N ALA A 36 -23.27 5.73 -0.41
CA ALA A 36 -23.27 4.28 -0.19
C ALA A 36 -23.83 3.54 -1.41
N ASP A 37 -24.87 4.08 -2.04
CA ASP A 37 -25.41 3.52 -3.29
C ASP A 37 -24.38 3.61 -4.44
N VAL A 38 -23.65 4.73 -4.52
CA VAL A 38 -22.50 4.85 -5.45
C VAL A 38 -21.45 3.77 -5.16
N ALA A 39 -21.13 3.56 -3.89
CA ALA A 39 -20.12 2.58 -3.46
C ALA A 39 -20.51 1.15 -3.89
N SER A 40 -21.75 0.75 -3.62
CA SER A 40 -22.30 -0.55 -4.01
C SER A 40 -22.29 -0.75 -5.53
N ARG A 41 -22.69 0.29 -6.30
CA ARG A 41 -22.73 0.23 -7.77
C ARG A 41 -21.34 0.15 -8.41
N GLU A 42 -20.35 0.82 -7.81
CA GLU A 42 -18.99 0.93 -8.35
C GLU A 42 -18.05 -0.15 -7.81
N GLY A 43 -18.51 -1.02 -6.90
CA GLY A 43 -17.69 -2.05 -6.28
C GLY A 43 -16.54 -1.48 -5.43
N ILE A 44 -16.70 -0.29 -4.86
CA ILE A 44 -15.68 0.37 -4.01
C ILE A 44 -16.27 0.72 -2.65
N THR A 45 -15.43 1.05 -1.67
CA THR A 45 -15.91 1.41 -0.34
C THR A 45 -16.53 2.82 -0.31
N ARG A 46 -17.51 3.04 0.58
CA ARG A 46 -18.08 4.37 0.84
C ARG A 46 -17.01 5.41 1.17
N ALA A 47 -16.01 5.03 1.97
CA ALA A 47 -14.89 5.91 2.30
C ALA A 47 -14.11 6.34 1.04
N ARG A 48 -13.91 5.42 0.08
CA ARG A 48 -13.26 5.75 -1.19
C ARG A 48 -14.09 6.69 -2.05
N VAL A 49 -15.41 6.49 -2.12
CA VAL A 49 -16.33 7.43 -2.80
C VAL A 49 -16.21 8.83 -2.19
N SER A 50 -16.27 8.94 -0.87
CA SER A 50 -16.13 10.23 -0.18
C SER A 50 -14.77 10.90 -0.43
N GLN A 51 -13.69 10.12 -0.48
CA GLN A 51 -12.35 10.63 -0.82
C GLN A 51 -12.29 11.19 -2.25
N ILE A 52 -12.88 10.48 -3.22
CA ILE A 52 -12.91 10.89 -4.62
C ILE A 52 -13.76 12.17 -4.78
N LEU A 53 -14.97 12.21 -4.20
CA LEU A 53 -15.84 13.39 -4.21
C LEU A 53 -15.17 14.61 -3.55
N ARG A 54 -14.36 14.39 -2.51
CA ARG A 54 -13.65 15.47 -1.81
C ARG A 54 -12.71 16.25 -2.74
N LEU A 55 -12.19 15.65 -3.81
CA LEU A 55 -11.32 16.34 -4.77
C LEU A 55 -12.03 17.48 -5.50
N LEU A 56 -13.34 17.40 -5.73
CA LEU A 56 -14.12 18.48 -6.36
C LEU A 56 -14.24 19.75 -5.50
N LYS A 57 -13.81 19.69 -4.23
CA LYS A 57 -13.75 20.86 -3.34
C LYS A 57 -12.51 21.72 -3.53
N LEU A 58 -11.58 21.31 -4.40
CA LEU A 58 -10.43 22.11 -4.80
C LEU A 58 -10.87 23.40 -5.53
N ALA A 59 -10.00 24.41 -5.50
CA ALA A 59 -10.22 25.67 -6.21
C ALA A 59 -10.25 25.41 -7.73
N PRO A 60 -11.07 26.15 -8.50
CA PRO A 60 -11.19 25.94 -9.95
C PRO A 60 -9.86 25.97 -10.71
N SER A 61 -8.94 26.88 -10.35
CA SER A 61 -7.62 26.98 -10.98
C SER A 61 -6.77 25.71 -10.79
N ILE A 62 -6.82 25.11 -9.60
CA ILE A 62 -6.11 23.86 -9.29
C ILE A 62 -6.72 22.70 -10.07
N LEU A 63 -8.05 22.64 -10.16
CA LEU A 63 -8.73 21.60 -10.94
C LEU A 63 -8.38 21.70 -12.43
N GLN A 64 -8.35 22.92 -12.99
CA GLN A 64 -7.96 23.15 -14.38
C GLN A 64 -6.54 22.64 -14.65
N GLU A 65 -5.59 22.96 -13.79
CA GLU A 65 -4.20 22.50 -13.94
C GLU A 65 -4.06 20.98 -13.83
N LEU A 66 -4.74 20.34 -12.88
CA LEU A 66 -4.71 18.88 -12.73
C LEU A 66 -5.35 18.15 -13.92
N GLU A 67 -6.24 18.81 -14.65
CA GLU A 67 -6.97 18.27 -15.79
C GLU A 67 -6.29 18.49 -17.14
N ASP A 68 -5.47 19.52 -17.22
CA ASP A 68 -4.71 19.86 -18.41
C ASP A 68 -3.74 18.72 -18.79
N PRO A 69 -3.93 18.05 -19.95
CA PRO A 69 -2.98 17.04 -20.46
C PRO A 69 -1.58 17.58 -20.71
N GLU A 70 -1.49 18.86 -21.08
CA GLU A 70 -0.24 19.49 -21.53
C GLU A 70 0.51 20.14 -20.36
N ALA A 71 -0.12 20.22 -19.18
CA ALA A 71 0.53 20.75 -17.99
C ALA A 71 1.69 19.85 -17.57
N SER A 72 2.89 20.43 -17.59
CA SER A 72 4.11 19.83 -17.06
C SER A 72 4.38 20.34 -15.65
N GLY A 73 4.89 19.47 -14.78
CA GLY A 73 5.33 19.87 -13.44
C GLY A 73 4.83 18.94 -12.32
N PRO A 74 5.30 19.17 -11.09
CA PRO A 74 5.08 18.27 -9.97
C PRO A 74 3.60 18.10 -9.68
N VAL A 75 3.13 16.85 -9.69
CA VAL A 75 1.75 16.52 -9.32
C VAL A 75 1.73 16.01 -7.87
N PRO A 76 1.14 16.74 -6.93
CA PRO A 76 1.04 16.29 -5.55
C PRO A 76 0.22 14.99 -5.44
N PRO A 77 0.53 14.11 -4.48
CA PRO A 77 -0.23 12.88 -4.30
C PRO A 77 -1.66 13.18 -3.84
N GLU A 78 -2.61 12.34 -4.26
CA GLU A 78 -4.04 12.50 -3.96
C GLU A 78 -4.34 12.78 -2.48
N LYS A 79 -3.57 12.17 -1.56
CA LYS A 79 -3.71 12.39 -0.11
C LYS A 79 -3.49 13.86 0.28
N GLU A 80 -2.48 14.51 -0.29
CA GLU A 80 -2.19 15.92 -0.01
C GLU A 80 -3.24 16.83 -0.68
N LEU A 81 -3.68 16.50 -1.89
CA LEU A 81 -4.80 17.20 -2.55
C LEU A 81 -6.10 17.11 -1.73
N ARG A 82 -6.39 15.96 -1.10
CA ARG A 82 -7.55 15.81 -0.19
C ARG A 82 -7.43 16.62 1.10
N LYS A 83 -6.21 16.80 1.62
CA LYS A 83 -5.97 17.72 2.75
C LYS A 83 -6.20 19.16 2.32
N LEU A 84 -5.68 19.54 1.15
CA LEU A 84 -5.87 20.86 0.56
C LEU A 84 -7.36 21.18 0.32
N ALA A 85 -8.13 20.21 -0.14
CA ALA A 85 -9.58 20.31 -0.28
C ALA A 85 -10.34 20.55 1.05
N GLY A 86 -9.69 20.35 2.21
CA GLY A 86 -10.22 20.72 3.52
C GLY A 86 -9.93 22.17 3.93
N VAL A 87 -9.10 22.88 3.18
CA VAL A 87 -8.74 24.29 3.42
C VAL A 87 -9.77 25.21 2.74
N PRO A 88 -10.10 26.39 3.30
CA PRO A 88 -10.95 27.37 2.61
C PRO A 88 -10.42 27.73 1.21
N ARG A 89 -11.30 27.72 0.20
CA ARG A 89 -10.96 27.91 -1.23
C ARG A 89 -10.02 29.08 -1.52
N PRO A 90 -10.20 30.29 -0.94
CA PRO A 90 -9.29 31.42 -1.21
C PRO A 90 -7.83 31.18 -0.81
N ARG A 91 -7.57 30.24 0.12
CA ARG A 91 -6.21 29.91 0.60
C ARG A 91 -5.59 28.73 -0.14
N GLN A 92 -6.37 28.04 -0.97
CA GLN A 92 -5.91 26.81 -1.63
C GLN A 92 -4.84 27.06 -2.70
N PRO A 93 -4.92 28.07 -3.60
CA PRO A 93 -3.90 28.29 -4.62
C PRO A 93 -2.51 28.49 -4.02
N LYS A 94 -2.38 29.39 -3.03
CA LYS A 94 -1.11 29.61 -2.31
C LYS A 94 -0.57 28.33 -1.67
N ARG A 95 -1.41 27.54 -1.01
CA ARG A 95 -0.99 26.25 -0.42
C ARG A 95 -0.65 25.20 -1.48
N TYR A 96 -1.28 25.25 -2.64
CA TYR A 96 -0.97 24.37 -3.75
C TYR A 96 0.39 24.72 -4.35
N GLU A 97 0.69 26.01 -4.54
CA GLU A 97 2.01 26.50 -4.95
C GLU A 97 3.08 26.08 -3.94
N GLU A 98 2.86 26.29 -2.63
CA GLU A 98 3.77 25.83 -1.57
C GLU A 98 3.99 24.31 -1.61
N LEU A 99 2.93 23.56 -1.89
CA LEU A 99 2.98 22.10 -2.01
C LEU A 99 3.85 21.71 -3.21
N VAL A 100 3.56 22.24 -4.40
CA VAL A 100 4.29 21.97 -5.66
C VAL A 100 5.75 22.42 -5.59
N ALA A 101 6.02 23.57 -4.98
CA ALA A 101 7.36 24.13 -4.79
C ALA A 101 8.21 23.34 -3.77
N THR A 102 7.56 22.63 -2.84
CA THR A 102 8.25 21.70 -1.95
C THR A 102 8.55 20.42 -2.73
N GLU A 103 9.59 20.45 -3.58
CA GLU A 103 10.07 19.29 -4.31
C GLU A 103 10.26 18.10 -3.36
N GLY A 104 9.65 16.97 -3.71
CA GLY A 104 9.66 15.77 -2.85
C GLY A 104 8.54 14.76 -3.10
N PHE A 105 7.71 14.93 -4.13
CA PHE A 105 6.64 13.96 -4.42
C PHE A 105 7.09 12.79 -5.29
N GLU A 106 8.31 12.27 -5.15
CA GLU A 106 8.83 11.15 -5.96
C GLU A 106 7.75 10.10 -6.29
N GLY A 107 7.51 9.91 -7.59
CA GLY A 107 6.37 9.20 -8.11
C GLY A 107 6.69 8.21 -9.21
N GLY A 108 7.12 7.00 -8.83
CA GLY A 108 7.00 5.75 -9.61
C GLY A 108 8.01 5.58 -10.76
N LYS A 109 8.71 4.45 -10.93
CA LYS A 109 8.71 3.14 -10.28
C LYS A 109 10.14 2.58 -10.28
N ALA A 110 10.63 2.11 -9.13
CA ALA A 110 11.40 0.88 -8.95
C ALA A 110 12.04 0.85 -7.55
N GLY A 111 11.53 0.00 -6.66
CA GLY A 111 12.27 -0.45 -5.48
C GLY A 111 12.40 0.56 -4.33
N ARG A 112 12.24 0.01 -3.12
CA ARG A 112 12.84 0.47 -1.86
C ARG A 112 13.74 1.71 -1.95
N GLY A 113 13.23 2.88 -1.59
CA GLY A 113 14.05 4.07 -1.40
C GLY A 113 13.17 5.19 -0.90
N GLY A 114 13.26 5.53 0.37
CA GLY A 114 12.47 6.60 0.97
C GLY A 114 13.27 7.89 1.00
N SER A 115 12.69 8.97 0.49
CA SER A 115 13.21 10.33 0.56
C SER A 115 13.36 10.86 2.02
N PRO A 116 14.21 11.88 2.26
CA PRO A 116 15.07 11.99 3.45
C PRO A 116 14.46 12.74 4.64
N ARG A 117 13.15 12.97 4.68
CA ARG A 117 12.45 13.60 5.82
C ARG A 117 11.74 12.60 6.75
N SER A 118 11.96 11.29 6.54
CA SER A 118 11.38 10.19 7.32
C SER A 118 12.30 9.56 8.38
N ARG A 119 13.35 10.28 8.81
CA ARG A 119 14.34 9.73 9.76
C ARG A 119 13.83 9.58 11.21
N VAL A 120 12.54 9.84 11.47
CA VAL A 120 11.87 9.35 12.69
C VAL A 120 11.25 7.99 12.37
N GLN A 121 12.13 6.98 12.38
CA GLN A 121 11.87 5.53 12.40
C GLN A 121 10.88 4.97 11.37
N ARG A 122 11.43 4.16 10.43
CA ARG A 122 10.68 3.01 9.90
C ARG A 122 10.31 2.13 11.08
N ARG A 123 9.15 2.38 11.66
CA ARG A 123 8.64 1.65 12.80
C ARG A 123 8.44 0.19 12.36
N GLY A 124 9.37 -0.67 12.75
CA GLY A 124 9.48 -2.08 12.34
C GLY A 124 8.36 -2.96 12.90
N LEU A 125 8.53 -4.28 12.83
CA LEU A 125 7.56 -5.24 13.38
C LEU A 125 7.24 -4.94 14.85
N GLN A 126 8.24 -4.53 15.64
CA GLN A 126 8.07 -4.13 17.04
C GLN A 126 6.97 -3.09 17.27
N HIS A 127 6.89 -2.07 16.40
CA HIS A 127 5.82 -1.09 16.52
C HIS A 127 4.44 -1.66 16.19
N GLN A 128 4.38 -2.67 15.32
CA GLN A 128 3.12 -3.35 15.03
C GLN A 128 2.66 -4.18 16.22
N PHE A 129 3.58 -4.85 16.92
CA PHE A 129 3.30 -5.56 18.18
C PHE A 129 2.90 -4.60 19.30
N GLU A 130 3.58 -3.47 19.45
CA GLU A 130 3.21 -2.41 20.40
C GLU A 130 1.77 -1.92 20.14
N ARG A 131 1.44 -1.62 18.88
CA ARG A 131 0.08 -1.22 18.50
C ARG A 131 -0.95 -2.32 18.74
N ALA A 132 -0.61 -3.57 18.41
CA ALA A 132 -1.50 -4.70 18.65
C ALA A 132 -1.80 -4.86 20.14
N ARG A 133 -0.78 -4.80 21.01
CA ARG A 133 -0.96 -4.83 22.47
C ARG A 133 -1.81 -3.68 22.97
N ARG A 134 -1.62 -2.45 22.46
CA ARG A 134 -2.46 -1.30 22.80
C ARG A 134 -3.93 -1.52 22.42
N PHE A 135 -4.19 -2.08 21.24
CA PHE A 135 -5.55 -2.40 20.81
C PHE A 135 -6.17 -3.52 21.63
N GLN A 136 -5.39 -4.53 22.01
CA GLN A 136 -5.85 -5.59 22.90
C GLN A 136 -6.23 -4.99 24.27
N ALA A 137 -5.38 -4.14 24.85
CA ALA A 137 -5.67 -3.47 26.12
C ALA A 137 -6.93 -2.59 26.07
N MET A 138 -7.19 -1.92 24.94
CA MET A 138 -8.41 -1.14 24.69
C MET A 138 -9.68 -2.01 24.65
N LEU A 139 -9.58 -3.23 24.14
CA LEU A 139 -10.68 -4.21 24.15
C LEU A 139 -10.87 -4.79 25.54
N ASP A 140 -9.77 -5.16 26.21
CA ASP A 140 -9.78 -5.78 27.53
C ASP A 140 -10.30 -4.81 28.60
N SER A 141 -10.00 -3.51 28.47
CA SER A 141 -10.52 -2.47 29.37
C SER A 141 -11.99 -2.11 29.10
N GLY A 142 -12.54 -2.56 27.96
CA GLY A 142 -13.87 -2.17 27.49
C GLY A 142 -13.98 -0.72 27.03
N GLU A 143 -12.85 0.00 26.86
CA GLU A 143 -12.82 1.36 26.30
C GLU A 143 -13.47 1.40 24.91
N PHE A 144 -13.27 0.34 24.13
CA PHE A 144 -13.91 0.13 22.84
C PHE A 144 -14.60 -1.23 22.78
N ARG A 145 -15.77 -1.30 22.14
CA ARG A 145 -16.60 -2.51 22.10
C ARG A 145 -16.39 -3.33 20.83
N SER A 146 -15.68 -2.78 19.84
CA SER A 146 -15.46 -3.42 18.54
C SER A 146 -14.18 -2.95 17.87
N LEU A 147 -13.72 -3.75 16.90
CA LEU A 147 -12.55 -3.43 16.09
C LEU A 147 -12.81 -2.23 15.17
N GLU A 148 -14.06 -2.03 14.77
CA GLU A 148 -14.53 -0.92 13.95
C GLU A 148 -14.40 0.41 14.69
N GLU A 149 -14.76 0.44 15.98
CA GLU A 149 -14.63 1.63 16.82
C GLU A 149 -13.15 2.00 17.02
N ILE A 150 -12.30 1.01 17.32
CA ILE A 150 -10.83 1.20 17.41
C ILE A 150 -10.29 1.71 16.06
N GLY A 151 -10.76 1.12 14.96
CA GLY A 151 -10.39 1.54 13.62
C GLY A 151 -10.71 3.01 13.37
N GLN A 152 -11.93 3.44 13.67
CA GLN A 152 -12.35 4.83 13.48
C GLN A 152 -11.53 5.80 14.34
N ALA A 153 -11.31 5.47 15.62
CA ALA A 153 -10.53 6.30 16.54
C ALA A 153 -9.06 6.44 16.10
N GLU A 154 -8.48 5.38 15.54
CA GLU A 154 -7.07 5.31 15.14
C GLU A 154 -6.83 5.64 13.66
N GLY A 155 -7.88 6.04 12.92
CA GLY A 155 -7.82 6.34 11.49
C GLY A 155 -7.48 5.11 10.62
N LEU A 156 -7.84 3.92 11.08
CA LEU A 156 -7.68 2.62 10.43
C LEU A 156 -9.03 1.99 10.05
N THR A 157 -9.00 0.90 9.30
CA THR A 157 -10.19 0.04 9.13
C THR A 157 -10.21 -1.02 10.23
N GLY A 158 -11.40 -1.51 10.62
CA GLY A 158 -11.51 -2.64 11.56
C GLY A 158 -10.73 -3.87 11.10
N GLY A 159 -10.77 -4.17 9.79
CA GLY A 159 -9.94 -5.23 9.22
C GLY A 159 -8.43 -5.02 9.37
N ARG A 160 -7.94 -3.77 9.41
CA ARG A 160 -6.52 -3.49 9.68
C ARG A 160 -6.20 -3.66 11.17
N VAL A 161 -7.12 -3.32 12.07
CA VAL A 161 -7.00 -3.58 13.50
C VAL A 161 -6.93 -5.09 13.75
N ALA A 162 -7.86 -5.86 13.17
CA ALA A 162 -7.86 -7.33 13.22
C ALA A 162 -6.53 -7.94 12.74
N GLN A 163 -5.99 -7.44 11.63
CA GLN A 163 -4.69 -7.91 11.12
C GLN A 163 -3.52 -7.69 12.09
N LEU A 164 -3.54 -6.63 12.89
CA LEU A 164 -2.50 -6.36 13.88
C LEU A 164 -2.71 -7.23 15.12
N LEU A 165 -3.95 -7.35 15.60
CA LEU A 165 -4.29 -8.24 16.71
C LEU A 165 -3.91 -9.69 16.43
N ASN A 166 -4.11 -10.17 15.20
CA ASN A 166 -3.69 -11.51 14.80
C ASN A 166 -2.19 -11.77 15.03
N LEU A 167 -1.33 -10.75 15.04
CA LEU A 167 0.10 -10.97 15.33
C LEU A 167 0.34 -11.46 16.76
N LEU A 168 -0.55 -11.14 17.70
CA LEU A 168 -0.48 -11.62 19.09
C LEU A 168 -0.84 -13.10 19.23
N HIS A 169 -1.38 -13.73 18.18
CA HIS A 169 -1.69 -15.17 18.15
C HIS A 169 -0.51 -16.02 17.69
N LEU A 170 0.64 -15.40 17.42
CA LEU A 170 1.88 -16.14 17.21
C LEU A 170 2.30 -16.79 18.53
N VAL A 171 2.86 -17.99 18.45
CA VAL A 171 3.46 -18.63 19.63
C VAL A 171 4.55 -17.74 20.24
N PRO A 172 4.74 -17.76 21.58
CA PRO A 172 5.69 -16.89 22.28
C PRO A 172 7.10 -16.93 21.68
N GLU A 173 7.58 -18.13 21.33
CA GLU A 173 8.91 -18.34 20.72
C GLU A 173 9.10 -17.57 19.41
N ILE A 174 8.04 -17.40 18.61
CA ILE A 174 8.11 -16.62 17.37
C ILE A 174 8.10 -15.13 17.71
N ILE A 175 7.21 -14.69 18.61
CA ILE A 175 7.08 -13.28 19.03
C ILE A 175 8.42 -12.77 19.56
N GLU A 176 9.09 -13.51 20.42
CA GLU A 176 10.42 -13.14 20.97
C GLU A 176 11.46 -12.88 19.88
N VAL A 177 11.40 -13.63 18.78
CA VAL A 177 12.34 -13.48 17.66
C VAL A 177 12.01 -12.27 16.77
N VAL A 178 10.75 -11.86 16.69
CA VAL A 178 10.29 -10.85 15.71
C VAL A 178 9.86 -9.52 16.32
N ASP A 179 9.53 -9.48 17.61
CA ASP A 179 9.26 -8.28 18.39
C ASP A 179 10.56 -7.62 18.87
N VAL A 180 11.43 -7.36 17.91
CA VAL A 180 12.77 -6.79 18.11
C VAL A 180 12.95 -5.56 17.22
N ALA A 181 13.98 -4.77 17.53
CA ALA A 181 14.37 -3.64 16.69
C ALA A 181 14.51 -4.06 15.21
N ALA A 182 14.18 -3.15 14.29
CA ALA A 182 14.04 -3.47 12.87
C ALA A 182 15.30 -4.11 12.26
N GLU A 183 16.47 -3.78 12.79
CA GLU A 183 17.79 -4.25 12.38
C GLU A 183 18.06 -5.70 12.82
N ARG A 184 17.33 -6.19 13.84
CA ARG A 184 17.46 -7.54 14.41
C ARG A 184 16.42 -8.52 13.88
N VAL A 185 15.45 -8.05 13.10
CA VAL A 185 14.43 -8.91 12.49
C VAL A 185 15.10 -9.86 11.49
N PRO A 186 14.83 -11.19 11.54
CA PRO A 186 15.44 -12.13 10.62
C PRO A 186 15.15 -11.79 9.15
N ALA A 187 16.16 -11.94 8.29
CA ALA A 187 16.02 -11.70 6.86
C ALA A 187 14.91 -12.56 6.25
N GLY A 188 14.15 -11.99 5.32
CA GLY A 188 13.04 -12.68 4.66
C GLY A 188 11.72 -12.70 5.44
N VAL A 189 11.74 -12.31 6.73
CA VAL A 189 10.55 -12.15 7.57
C VAL A 189 9.88 -10.80 7.29
N SER A 190 8.57 -10.83 7.05
CA SER A 190 7.76 -9.63 6.89
C SER A 190 6.43 -9.81 7.60
N GLU A 191 5.78 -8.70 7.96
CA GLU A 191 4.48 -8.76 8.63
C GLU A 191 3.46 -9.58 7.83
N ARG A 192 3.42 -9.41 6.51
CA ARG A 192 2.51 -10.17 5.65
C ARG A 192 2.70 -11.68 5.81
N LYS A 193 3.95 -12.14 5.92
CA LYS A 193 4.29 -13.55 6.10
C LYS A 193 3.98 -14.02 7.52
N LEU A 194 4.28 -13.20 8.53
CA LEU A 194 3.95 -13.49 9.92
C LEU A 194 2.44 -13.60 10.15
N ARG A 195 1.62 -12.73 9.54
CA ARG A 195 0.16 -12.88 9.60
C ARG A 195 -0.37 -14.15 8.94
N ALA A 196 0.33 -14.71 7.97
CA ALA A 196 -0.06 -15.99 7.38
C ALA A 196 0.21 -17.11 8.38
N ILE A 197 1.35 -17.06 9.08
CA ILE A 197 1.72 -17.99 10.14
C ILE A 197 0.76 -17.86 11.33
N ALA A 198 0.46 -16.65 11.79
CA ALA A 198 -0.42 -16.41 12.93
C ALA A 198 -1.89 -16.84 12.74
N ARG A 199 -2.27 -17.23 11.51
CA ARG A 199 -3.59 -17.82 11.23
C ARG A 199 -3.63 -19.33 11.43
N LEU A 200 -2.47 -19.97 11.46
CA LEU A 200 -2.34 -21.39 11.79
C LEU A 200 -2.73 -21.55 13.26
N GLN A 201 -3.69 -22.43 13.52
CA GLN A 201 -4.18 -22.68 14.88
C GLN A 201 -3.23 -23.57 15.67
N ASP A 202 -2.44 -24.38 14.98
CA ASP A 202 -1.49 -25.31 15.58
C ASP A 202 -0.12 -24.65 15.81
N HIS A 203 0.40 -24.82 17.04
CA HIS A 203 1.64 -24.21 17.48
C HIS A 203 2.88 -24.81 16.78
N ASP A 204 2.90 -26.12 16.55
CA ASP A 204 4.02 -26.79 15.87
C ASP A 204 4.04 -26.41 14.39
N GLU A 205 2.87 -26.28 13.76
CA GLU A 205 2.76 -25.74 12.40
C GLU A 205 3.27 -24.31 12.29
N GLN A 206 2.96 -23.46 13.27
CA GLN A 206 3.49 -22.09 13.31
C GLN A 206 5.02 -22.08 13.38
N VAL A 207 5.59 -22.86 14.29
CA VAL A 207 7.05 -22.96 14.49
C VAL A 207 7.71 -23.53 13.23
N TRP A 208 7.15 -24.58 12.65
CA TRP A 208 7.66 -25.17 11.41
C TRP A 208 7.64 -24.17 10.25
N ALA A 209 6.50 -23.49 10.03
CA ALA A 209 6.35 -22.50 8.97
C ALA A 209 7.32 -21.30 9.16
N PHE A 210 7.53 -20.87 10.41
CA PHE A 210 8.47 -19.81 10.72
C PHE A 210 9.93 -20.23 10.49
N ARG A 211 10.30 -21.47 10.83
CA ARG A 211 11.64 -22.03 10.53
C ARG A 211 11.88 -22.11 9.02
N ALA A 212 10.92 -22.65 8.26
CA ALA A 212 10.98 -22.72 6.80
C ALA A 212 11.11 -21.33 6.15
N LEU A 213 10.40 -20.33 6.70
CA LEU A 213 10.47 -18.95 6.24
C LEU A 213 11.87 -18.33 6.39
N ARG A 214 12.61 -18.69 7.44
CA ARG A 214 13.97 -18.19 7.69
C ARG A 214 15.02 -18.88 6.81
N GLN A 215 14.77 -20.14 6.41
CA GLN A 215 15.68 -20.91 5.55
C GLN A 215 15.58 -20.48 4.07
N THR A 216 14.45 -19.92 3.65
CA THR A 216 14.23 -19.43 2.28
C THR A 216 14.78 -18.01 1.99
N GLY A 217 15.73 -17.53 2.81
CA GLY A 217 16.50 -16.30 2.57
C GLY A 217 17.37 -16.36 1.29
N PRO A 218 17.97 -15.23 0.85
CA PRO A 218 18.32 -14.92 -0.55
C PRO A 218 19.33 -15.83 -1.29
N CYS A 219 19.78 -16.93 -0.69
CA CYS A 219 20.66 -17.92 -1.33
C CYS A 219 19.94 -18.75 -2.43
N ASP A 220 18.61 -18.71 -2.47
CA ASP A 220 17.82 -19.70 -3.22
C ASP A 220 17.25 -19.15 -4.55
N GLU A 221 17.18 -17.82 -4.74
CA GLU A 221 16.82 -17.22 -6.04
C GLU A 221 17.97 -17.23 -7.05
N ALA A 222 19.22 -17.08 -6.57
CA ALA A 222 20.41 -17.23 -7.40
C ALA A 222 20.61 -18.68 -7.87
N GLY A 223 20.36 -19.65 -6.99
CA GLY A 223 20.37 -21.08 -7.31
C GLY A 223 19.28 -21.46 -8.32
N ARG A 224 18.05 -20.96 -8.15
CA ARG A 224 16.94 -21.18 -9.10
C ARG A 224 17.19 -20.55 -10.48
N ARG A 225 17.83 -19.37 -10.55
CA ARG A 225 18.24 -18.75 -11.84
C ARG A 225 19.38 -19.52 -12.51
N ALA A 226 20.36 -20.00 -11.75
CA ALA A 226 21.46 -20.82 -12.27
C ALA A 226 21.00 -22.22 -12.74
N ALA A 227 20.02 -22.82 -12.07
CA ALA A 227 19.41 -24.09 -12.48
C ALA A 227 18.54 -23.95 -13.74
N ARG A 228 17.79 -22.85 -13.88
CA ARG A 228 17.01 -22.55 -15.11
C ARG A 228 17.91 -22.29 -16.32
N ARG A 229 19.04 -21.59 -16.14
CA ARG A 229 20.02 -21.39 -17.22
C ARG A 229 20.69 -22.69 -17.67
N ARG A 230 21.02 -23.60 -16.74
CA ARG A 230 21.58 -24.92 -17.07
C ARG A 230 20.60 -25.84 -17.79
N SER A 231 19.31 -25.77 -17.43
CA SER A 231 18.25 -26.56 -18.07
C SER A 231 17.89 -26.06 -19.48
N GLN A 232 18.09 -24.76 -19.77
CA GLN A 232 17.91 -24.21 -21.12
C GLN A 232 19.11 -24.46 -22.03
N ALA A 233 20.34 -24.53 -21.49
CA ALA A 233 21.54 -24.83 -22.27
C ALA A 233 21.66 -26.32 -22.68
N SER A 234 20.97 -27.23 -21.99
CA SER A 234 20.98 -28.67 -22.28
C SER A 234 19.94 -29.12 -23.31
N LEU A 235 19.05 -28.21 -23.76
CA LEU A 235 18.06 -28.48 -24.82
C LEU A 235 18.51 -27.97 -26.21
N THR A 236 19.68 -27.35 -26.30
CA THR A 236 20.25 -26.84 -27.55
C THR A 236 21.66 -27.41 -27.74
N SER A 237 21.76 -28.70 -28.07
CA SER A 237 22.94 -29.25 -28.72
C SER A 237 22.49 -30.06 -29.94
N PRO A 238 22.99 -29.73 -31.14
CA PRO A 238 22.57 -30.37 -32.38
C PRO A 238 23.07 -31.81 -32.44
N SER A 239 22.14 -32.70 -32.81
CA SER A 239 22.39 -34.11 -33.09
C SER A 239 23.40 -34.25 -34.22
N VAL A 240 24.60 -34.74 -33.90
CA VAL A 240 25.61 -35.13 -34.88
C VAL A 240 25.34 -36.59 -35.23
N SER A 241 24.52 -36.81 -36.27
CA SER A 241 24.38 -38.13 -36.88
C SER A 241 25.47 -38.29 -37.93
N GLY A 242 26.46 -39.12 -37.61
CA GLY A 242 27.39 -39.67 -38.58
C GLY A 242 26.69 -40.71 -39.46
N THR A 243 26.96 -40.67 -40.76
CA THR A 243 26.69 -41.78 -41.67
C THR A 243 28.02 -42.26 -42.25
N GLN A 244 28.31 -43.52 -41.97
CA GLN A 244 29.47 -44.27 -42.47
C GLN A 244 29.34 -44.62 -43.95
N ARG A 245 30.52 -44.74 -44.58
CA ARG A 245 30.96 -45.72 -45.61
C ARG A 245 30.24 -45.76 -46.96
N ALA A 246 31.02 -45.53 -48.00
CA ALA A 246 31.53 -46.61 -48.86
C ALA A 246 33.00 -46.33 -49.17
#